data_AF-A0A132NFC4-F1
#
_entry.id   AF-A0A132NFC4-F1
#
_cell.length_a   1.000
_cell.length_b   1.000
_cell.length_c   1.000
_cell.angle_alpha   90.00
_cell.angle_beta   90.00
_cell.angle_gamma   90.00
#
_symmetry.space_group_name_H-M   'P 1'
#
loop_
_entity.id
_entity.type
_entity.pdbx_description
1 polymer ?
#
loop_
_entity_poly.entity_id
_entity_poly.type
_entity_poly.pdbx_seq_one_letter_code
_entity_poly.pdbx_strand_id
1 'polypeptide(L)'
;MGANEFHVVIHDPDHRVRAVPEVTARVSLPGRDLGPFEIRLRGDPQGGHVGQVTLPFPGTWRLDLTVRTSDVDAHVVTSDFRVGVAKHP
;
A
#
# COMPACT_ATOMS: atom_id res chain seq x y z
N MET A 1 -2.67 19.48 -1.76
CA MET A 1 -2.58 18.16 -1.09
C MET A 1 -1.89 17.22 -2.06
N GLY A 2 -0.87 16.49 -1.61
CA GLY A 2 -0.02 15.68 -2.50
C GLY A 2 -0.66 14.33 -2.80
N ALA A 3 -0.65 13.94 -4.08
CA ALA A 3 -0.87 12.55 -4.47
C ALA A 3 0.28 11.72 -3.89
N ASN A 4 -0.04 10.65 -3.16
CA ASN A 4 0.94 9.69 -2.66
C ASN A 4 0.90 8.49 -3.59
N GLU A 5 2.07 8.02 -3.99
CA GLU A 5 2.22 6.82 -4.79
C GLU A 5 2.73 5.68 -3.90
N PHE A 6 2.10 4.52 -4.06
CA PHE A 6 2.49 3.27 -3.43
C PHE A 6 3.08 2.39 -4.51
N HIS A 7 4.33 1.96 -4.32
CA HIS A 7 4.96 0.93 -5.12
C HIS A 7 5.13 -0.32 -4.24
N VAL A 8 4.55 -1.42 -4.69
CA VAL A 8 4.60 -2.72 -4.03
C VAL A 8 5.40 -3.67 -4.91
N VAL A 9 6.51 -4.18 -4.40
CA VAL A 9 7.30 -5.23 -5.04
C VAL A 9 7.34 -6.43 -4.09
N ILE A 10 6.98 -7.60 -4.61
CA ILE A 10 6.99 -8.85 -3.85
C ILE A 10 8.22 -9.63 -4.28
N HIS A 11 9.01 -10.04 -3.30
CA HIS A 11 10.19 -10.87 -3.52
C HIS A 11 9.94 -12.29 -3.02
N ASP A 12 10.52 -13.28 -3.71
CA ASP A 12 10.66 -14.63 -3.18
C ASP A 12 11.85 -14.71 -2.19
N PRO A 13 12.05 -15.86 -1.51
CA PRO A 13 13.19 -16.03 -0.59
C PRO A 13 14.57 -15.87 -1.23
N ASP A 14 14.67 -16.02 -2.55
CA ASP A 14 15.90 -15.83 -3.34
C ASP A 14 16.08 -14.36 -3.79
N HIS A 15 15.26 -13.44 -3.26
CA HIS A 15 15.22 -12.00 -3.57
C HIS A 15 14.81 -11.66 -5.01
N ARG A 16 14.22 -12.60 -5.76
CA ARG A 16 13.73 -12.33 -7.11
C ARG A 16 12.31 -11.76 -7.05
N VAL A 17 11.98 -10.87 -7.98
CA VAL A 17 10.62 -10.35 -8.11
C VAL A 17 9.67 -11.51 -8.46
N ARG A 18 8.66 -11.72 -7.61
CA ARG A 18 7.66 -12.75 -7.76
C ARG A 18 6.33 -12.12 -8.17
N ALA A 19 5.81 -12.56 -9.31
CA ALA A 19 4.43 -12.27 -9.69
C ALA A 19 3.47 -13.07 -8.80
N VAL A 20 2.41 -12.41 -8.32
CA VAL A 20 1.36 -13.05 -7.53
C VAL A 20 0.00 -12.85 -8.23
N PRO A 21 -0.96 -13.76 -8.01
CA PRO A 21 -2.30 -13.64 -8.58
C PRO A 21 -2.98 -12.30 -8.28
N GLU A 22 -2.85 -11.79 -7.05
CA GLU A 22 -3.56 -10.59 -6.64
C GLU A 22 -2.88 -9.89 -5.46
N VAL A 23 -2.91 -8.56 -5.51
CA VAL A 23 -2.47 -7.69 -4.42
C VAL A 23 -3.52 -6.61 -4.19
N THR A 24 -3.95 -6.46 -2.95
CA THR A 24 -4.87 -5.39 -2.51
C THR A 24 -4.20 -4.59 -1.41
N ALA A 25 -4.36 -3.28 -1.42
CA ALA A 25 -3.87 -2.40 -0.37
C ALA A 25 -5.02 -1.56 0.20
N ARG A 26 -5.00 -1.36 1.52
CA ARG A 26 -5.95 -0.50 2.23
C ARG A 26 -5.19 0.43 3.17
N VAL A 27 -5.64 1.67 3.28
CA VAL A 27 -5.07 2.66 4.21
C VAL A 27 -6.09 3.22 5.16
N SER A 28 -5.71 3.41 6.41
CA SER A 28 -6.53 4.05 7.43
C SER A 28 -5.70 5.04 8.26
N LEU A 29 -6.37 6.00 8.91
CA LEU A 29 -5.77 6.90 9.89
C LEU A 29 -6.49 6.66 11.23
N PRO A 30 -6.03 5.70 12.05
CA PRO A 30 -6.71 5.33 13.29
C PRO A 30 -6.87 6.51 14.27
N GLY A 31 -5.88 7.41 14.32
CA GLY A 31 -5.92 8.59 15.17
C GLY A 31 -7.03 9.61 14.81
N ARG A 32 -7.74 9.40 13.69
CA ARG A 32 -8.88 10.21 13.26
C ARG A 32 -10.10 9.38 12.87
N ASP A 33 -10.08 8.07 13.12
CA ASP A 33 -11.14 7.14 12.69
C ASP A 33 -11.50 7.28 11.19
N LEU A 34 -10.48 7.39 10.33
CA LEU A 34 -10.66 7.49 8.88
C LEU A 34 -10.23 6.20 8.18
N GLY A 35 -11.05 5.74 7.25
CA GLY A 35 -10.80 4.55 6.44
C GLY A 35 -11.42 3.28 7.02
N PRO A 36 -11.06 2.08 6.52
CA PRO A 36 -10.03 1.85 5.50
C PRO A 36 -10.46 2.29 4.10
N PHE A 37 -9.56 2.97 3.39
CA PHE A 37 -9.70 3.33 1.99
C PHE A 37 -8.91 2.35 1.13
N GLU A 38 -9.56 1.77 0.12
CA GLU A 38 -8.91 0.87 -0.82
C GLU A 38 -8.02 1.65 -1.79
N ILE A 39 -6.79 1.15 -1.99
CA ILE A 39 -5.87 1.64 -3.00
C ILE A 39 -5.98 0.71 -4.20
N ARG A 40 -6.39 1.26 -5.35
CA ARG A 40 -6.39 0.52 -6.61
C ARG A 40 -4.96 0.33 -7.09
N LEU A 41 -4.48 -0.91 -6.97
CA LEU A 41 -3.19 -1.33 -7.48
C LEU A 41 -3.32 -1.81 -8.93
N ARG A 42 -2.36 -1.42 -9.77
CA ARG A 42 -2.21 -1.89 -11.16
C ARG A 42 -0.82 -2.48 -11.31
N GLY A 43 -0.68 -3.51 -12.15
CA GLY A 43 0.64 -4.06 -12.48
C GLY A 43 1.54 -3.00 -13.09
N ASP A 44 2.81 -2.98 -12.68
CA ASP A 44 3.83 -2.08 -13.22
C ASP A 44 4.71 -2.80 -14.26
N PRO A 45 4.97 -2.21 -15.44
CA PRO A 45 5.82 -2.83 -16.47
C PRO A 45 7.27 -3.10 -16.04
N GLN A 46 7.79 -2.38 -15.05
CA GLN A 46 9.12 -2.59 -14.47
C GLN A 46 9.12 -3.65 -13.35
N GLY A 47 7.94 -4.18 -13.01
CA GLY A 47 7.74 -5.19 -11.98
C GLY A 47 7.01 -4.64 -10.76
N GLY A 48 6.16 -5.50 -10.17
CA GLY A 48 5.35 -5.16 -9.00
C GLY A 48 4.03 -4.49 -9.35
N HIS A 49 3.51 -3.72 -8.40
CA HIS A 49 2.22 -3.04 -8.49
C HIS A 49 2.31 -1.60 -8.00
N VAL A 50 1.61 -0.69 -8.69
CA VAL A 50 1.56 0.73 -8.36
C VAL A 50 0.12 1.18 -8.11
N GLY A 51 -0.05 2.07 -7.13
CA GLY A 51 -1.33 2.69 -6.83
C GLY A 51 -1.16 4.11 -6.32
N GLN A 52 -2.20 4.93 -6.48
CA GLN A 52 -2.20 6.30 -5.99
C GLN A 52 -3.30 6.52 -4.98
N VAL A 53 -3.01 7.33 -3.96
CA VAL A 53 -3.96 7.72 -2.93
C VAL A 53 -3.65 9.10 -2.39
N THR A 54 -4.69 9.84 -2.05
CA THR A 54 -4.55 11.13 -1.38
C THR A 54 -4.64 10.93 0.11
N LEU A 55 -3.62 11.36 0.85
CA LEU A 55 -3.57 11.34 2.32
C LEU A 55 -3.69 12.79 2.81
N PRO A 56 -4.92 13.30 3.01
CA PRO A 56 -5.14 14.74 3.21
C PRO A 56 -4.76 15.24 4.61
N PHE A 57 -4.55 14.32 5.56
CA PHE A 57 -4.32 14.66 6.96
C PHE A 57 -2.96 14.17 7.45
N PRO A 58 -2.26 14.99 8.25
CA PRO A 58 -1.07 14.52 8.96
C PRO A 58 -1.47 13.53 10.06
N GLY A 59 -0.56 12.58 10.33
CA GLY A 59 -0.71 11.58 11.38
C GLY A 59 -0.02 10.27 11.05
N THR A 60 -0.19 9.26 11.91
CA THR A 60 0.27 7.89 11.66
C THR A 60 -0.81 7.14 10.90
N TRP A 61 -0.55 6.91 9.62
CA TRP A 61 -1.40 6.11 8.76
C TRP A 61 -1.00 4.63 8.85
N ARG A 62 -1.98 3.75 8.76
CA ARG A 62 -1.81 2.31 8.69
C ARG A 62 -2.07 1.83 7.27
N LEU A 63 -1.15 1.05 6.73
CA LEU A 63 -1.28 0.31 5.49
C LEU A 63 -1.50 -1.16 5.81
N ASP A 64 -2.57 -1.74 5.28
CA ASP A 64 -2.83 -3.18 5.26
C ASP A 64 -2.70 -3.69 3.82
N LEU A 65 -1.66 -4.48 3.57
CA LEU A 65 -1.40 -5.11 2.28
C LEU A 65 -1.82 -6.57 2.32
N THR A 66 -2.75 -6.95 1.46
CA THR A 66 -3.15 -8.35 1.25
C THR A 66 -2.49 -8.88 -0.01
N VAL A 67 -1.70 -9.94 0.14
CA VAL A 67 -1.01 -10.61 -0.97
C VAL A 67 -1.57 -12.02 -1.08
N ARG A 68 -2.28 -12.31 -2.17
CA ARG A 68 -2.78 -13.65 -2.46
C ARG A 68 -1.76 -14.39 -3.30
N THR A 69 -1.19 -15.47 -2.77
CA THR A 69 -0.15 -16.27 -3.44
C THR A 69 -0.70 -17.51 -4.14
N SER A 70 -1.91 -17.96 -3.77
CA SER A 70 -2.64 -19.06 -4.40
C SER A 70 -4.15 -18.85 -4.22
N ASP A 71 -5.00 -19.76 -4.70
CA ASP A 71 -6.45 -19.66 -4.48
C ASP A 71 -6.85 -19.83 -3.00
N VAL A 72 -5.99 -20.44 -2.19
CA VAL A 72 -6.23 -20.71 -0.76
C VAL A 72 -5.31 -19.93 0.17
N ASP A 73 -4.16 -19.47 -0.31
CA ASP A 73 -3.14 -18.80 0.49
C ASP A 73 -3.15 -17.29 0.24
N ALA A 74 -3.40 -16.54 1.32
CA ALA A 74 -3.24 -15.10 1.35
C ALA A 74 -2.56 -14.66 2.64
N HIS A 75 -1.75 -13.62 2.53
CA HIS A 75 -1.03 -13.01 3.66
C HIS A 75 -1.43 -11.55 3.81
N VAL A 76 -1.63 -11.11 5.05
CA VAL A 76 -1.84 -9.71 5.38
C VAL A 76 -0.60 -9.18 6.07
N VAL A 77 -0.05 -8.09 5.53
CA VAL A 77 1.07 -7.35 6.12
C VAL A 77 0.56 -5.97 6.52
N THR A 78 0.67 -5.65 7.80
CA THR A 78 0.31 -4.34 8.34
C THR A 78 1.58 -3.53 8.59
N SER A 79 1.58 -2.27 8.18
CA SER A 79 2.68 -1.33 8.39
C SER A 79 2.15 0.05 8.75
N ASP A 80 2.75 0.69 9.74
CA ASP A 80 2.40 2.05 10.16
C ASP A 80 3.46 3.05 9.65
N PHE A 81 3.02 4.15 9.04
CA PHE A 81 3.90 5.20 8.50
C PHE A 81 3.38 6.60 8.86
N ARG A 82 4.28 7.58 9.01
CA ARG A 82 3.90 8.95 9.36
C ARG A 82 3.79 9.84 8.13
N VAL A 83 2.66 10.54 8.03
CA VAL A 83 2.45 11.64 7.08
C VAL A 83 2.53 12.95 7.83
N GLY A 84 3.43 13.83 7.38
CA GLY A 84 3.58 15.19 7.92
C GLY A 84 2.71 16.21 7.19
N VAL A 85 2.71 17.45 7.67
CA VAL A 85 2.17 18.58 6.91
C VAL A 85 3.11 18.90 5.75
N ALA A 86 2.57 19.11 4.55
CA ALA A 86 3.35 19.67 3.45
C ALA A 86 3.83 21.07 3.86
N LYS A 87 5.15 21.30 3.89
CA LYS A 87 5.68 22.66 4.02
C LYS A 87 5.26 23.44 2.78
N HIS A 88 4.39 24.43 2.95
CA HIS A 88 4.14 25.43 1.91
C HIS A 88 5.27 26.46 1.99
N PRO A 89 6.02 26.72 0.90
CA PRO A 89 6.90 27.89 0.82
C PRO A 89 6.11 29.19 0.76
#